data_AF-A0A961W8Z9-F1
#
_entry.id   AF-A0A961W8Z9-F1
#
_cell.length_a   1.000
_cell.length_b   1.000
_cell.length_c   1.000
_cell.angle_alpha   90.00
_cell.angle_beta   90.00
_cell.angle_gamma   90.00
#
_symmetry.space_group_name_H-M   'P 1'
#
loop_
_entity.id
_entity.type
_entity.pdbx_description
1 polymer ?
#
loop_
_entity_poly.entity_id
_entity_poly.type
_entity_poly.pdbx_seq_one_letter_code
_entity_poly.pdbx_strand_id
1 'polypeptide(L)'
;MKILGRVLIAAGLTSFSFAAAAETLPPLKISDSNTAPTCATPGRIMAFLKARNPKLRPQFEKIAVHYMRHGEALGVRWDFALFQMVVETNALKFTGDVDWDQYNFAGLAATGGGEKGERFSSVSDGVKAHLQHLMVYAGMPVEQPVAERTRKVQEWRILDKWRRRIRGPVTFAQIGRQWAPGDRGYGRDIQHVADAFYGRFCDRADPNPDLLAEARGNALKPKTVATSRRYGEGRSGLGAGDVAAPPPPAAKPKASRPYTILNNAGVPEAAPRNEPPPAARPKTKLASAGAAAKFAVPGMRPNQNETRRQPKAKPPATRPEASRPQAKPEAKANPKSCRVWTASYGGQKAIIIRSKTTESVNYTVLDVNEGREQREAAAYIAAYAKGGKQIGTFKSQTLALEKAFKLCPNG
;
A
#
# COMPACT_ATOMS: atom_id res chain seq x y z
N MET A 1 -41.32 -15.26 -65.98
CA MET A 1 -40.87 -16.38 -65.12
C MET A 1 -39.36 -16.34 -64.97
N LYS A 2 -38.86 -16.06 -63.77
CA LYS A 2 -37.59 -16.58 -63.22
C LYS A 2 -37.50 -16.17 -61.75
N ILE A 3 -37.43 -17.21 -60.91
CA ILE A 3 -37.42 -17.20 -59.45
C ILE A 3 -35.96 -17.14 -59.01
N LEU A 4 -35.59 -16.19 -58.16
CA LEU A 4 -34.40 -16.25 -57.28
C LEU A 4 -34.84 -15.60 -55.96
N GLY A 5 -34.91 -16.26 -54.82
CA GLY A 5 -33.95 -17.23 -54.27
C GLY A 5 -33.22 -16.54 -53.11
N ARG A 6 -33.92 -16.29 -51.99
CA ARG A 6 -33.33 -15.70 -50.78
C ARG A 6 -32.43 -16.72 -50.09
N VAL A 7 -31.12 -16.50 -50.13
CA VAL A 7 -30.15 -17.23 -49.31
C VAL A 7 -30.04 -16.53 -47.95
N LEU A 8 -30.54 -17.18 -46.90
CA LEU A 8 -30.30 -16.80 -45.51
C LEU A 8 -28.99 -17.46 -45.07
N ILE A 9 -27.92 -16.68 -44.96
CA ILE A 9 -26.66 -17.11 -44.34
C ILE A 9 -26.82 -16.95 -42.83
N ALA A 10 -27.07 -18.06 -42.13
CA ALA A 10 -27.01 -18.11 -40.68
C ALA A 10 -25.53 -18.14 -40.25
N ALA A 11 -24.97 -16.99 -39.87
CA ALA A 11 -23.66 -16.91 -39.24
C ALA A 11 -23.76 -17.41 -37.79
N GLY A 12 -23.37 -18.66 -37.56
CA GLY A 12 -23.22 -19.21 -36.22
C GLY A 12 -22.05 -18.55 -35.49
N LEU A 13 -22.35 -17.68 -34.53
CA LEU A 13 -21.36 -17.15 -33.58
C LEU A 13 -21.01 -18.25 -32.58
N THR A 14 -19.89 -18.94 -32.82
CA THR A 14 -19.24 -19.77 -31.80
C THR A 14 -18.61 -18.86 -30.76
N SER A 15 -19.30 -18.68 -29.64
CA SER A 15 -18.77 -17.98 -28.48
C SER A 15 -17.73 -18.86 -27.79
N PHE A 16 -16.45 -18.65 -28.12
CA PHE A 16 -15.33 -19.18 -27.33
C PHE A 16 -15.32 -18.49 -25.97
N SER A 17 -15.89 -19.15 -24.97
CA SER A 17 -15.71 -18.76 -23.58
C SER A 17 -14.29 -19.15 -23.16
N PHE A 18 -13.37 -18.18 -23.13
CA PHE A 18 -12.09 -18.37 -22.48
C PHE A 18 -12.33 -18.48 -20.97
N ALA A 19 -12.26 -19.70 -20.43
CA ALA A 19 -12.16 -19.89 -18.99
C ALA A 19 -10.88 -19.17 -18.52
N ALA A 20 -11.04 -18.15 -17.68
CA ALA A 20 -9.90 -17.51 -17.04
C ALA A 20 -9.16 -18.57 -16.22
N ALA A 21 -7.93 -18.90 -16.62
CA ALA A 21 -7.07 -19.77 -15.84
C ALA A 21 -6.94 -19.17 -14.44
N ALA A 22 -7.28 -19.96 -13.42
CA ALA A 22 -7.12 -19.54 -12.03
C ALA A 22 -5.62 -19.26 -11.79
N GLU A 23 -5.30 -18.12 -11.19
CA GLU A 23 -3.91 -17.75 -10.85
C GLU A 23 -3.29 -18.84 -9.96
N THR A 24 -2.29 -19.56 -10.48
CA THR A 24 -1.58 -20.66 -9.79
C THR A 24 -0.37 -20.16 -9.01
N LEU A 25 -0.52 -19.06 -8.29
CA LEU A 25 0.57 -18.55 -7.46
C LEU A 25 0.83 -19.48 -6.25
N PRO A 26 2.09 -19.74 -5.88
CA PRO A 26 2.42 -20.73 -4.85
C PRO A 26 2.03 -20.28 -3.43
N PRO A 27 2.01 -21.21 -2.46
CA PRO A 27 1.98 -20.88 -1.04
C PRO A 27 3.14 -19.97 -0.62
N LEU A 28 2.90 -19.07 0.34
CA LEU A 28 3.94 -18.19 0.89
C LEU A 28 5.03 -18.99 1.63
N LYS A 29 4.62 -19.93 2.47
CA LYS A 29 5.53 -20.69 3.33
C LYS A 29 6.21 -21.80 2.53
N ILE A 30 7.53 -21.96 2.67
CA ILE A 30 8.24 -23.07 2.03
C ILE A 30 7.87 -24.42 2.65
N SER A 31 7.93 -25.47 1.83
CA SER A 31 7.81 -26.87 2.23
C SER A 31 8.61 -27.75 1.26
N ASP A 32 8.72 -29.05 1.52
CA ASP A 32 9.45 -29.99 0.64
C ASP A 32 8.92 -29.98 -0.81
N SER A 33 7.62 -29.74 -0.97
CA SER A 33 6.95 -29.61 -2.27
C SER A 33 6.79 -28.15 -2.76
N ASN A 34 7.28 -27.17 -2.01
CA ASN A 34 7.12 -25.74 -2.27
C ASN A 34 8.40 -24.97 -1.94
N THR A 35 9.43 -25.13 -2.76
CA THR A 35 10.70 -24.40 -2.63
C THR A 35 10.87 -23.39 -3.76
N ALA A 36 11.75 -22.40 -3.55
CA ALA A 36 12.22 -21.59 -4.66
C ALA A 36 13.08 -22.47 -5.58
N PRO A 37 12.83 -22.48 -6.91
CA PRO A 37 13.65 -23.23 -7.86
C PRO A 37 15.13 -22.88 -7.72
N THR A 38 16.02 -23.86 -7.90
CA THR A 38 17.49 -23.66 -7.79
C THR A 38 18.03 -22.63 -8.80
N CYS A 39 17.33 -22.42 -9.92
CA CYS A 39 17.68 -21.39 -10.89
C CYS A 39 17.30 -19.97 -10.46
N ALA A 40 16.46 -19.78 -9.42
CA ALA A 40 16.15 -18.48 -8.87
C ALA A 40 17.32 -17.96 -8.03
N THR A 41 18.44 -17.61 -8.69
CA THR A 41 19.64 -17.13 -8.02
C THR A 41 19.69 -15.59 -7.99
N PRO A 42 20.35 -14.97 -6.98
CA PRO A 42 20.47 -13.52 -6.92
C PRO A 42 21.07 -12.90 -8.18
N GLY A 43 22.10 -13.49 -8.77
CA GLY A 43 22.73 -12.95 -9.99
C GLY A 43 21.80 -12.95 -11.20
N ARG A 44 21.04 -14.03 -11.44
CA ARG A 44 20.02 -14.08 -12.50
C ARG A 44 18.89 -13.08 -12.26
N ILE A 45 18.43 -12.96 -11.02
CA ILE A 45 17.37 -11.99 -10.67
C ILE A 45 17.87 -10.55 -10.87
N MET A 46 19.11 -10.25 -10.49
CA MET A 46 19.68 -8.92 -10.73
C MET A 46 19.81 -8.63 -12.23
N ALA A 47 20.16 -9.61 -13.06
CA ALA A 47 20.15 -9.45 -14.51
C ALA A 47 18.73 -9.18 -15.05
N PHE A 48 17.72 -9.88 -14.53
CA PHE A 48 16.32 -9.64 -14.86
C PHE A 48 15.85 -8.22 -14.46
N LEU A 49 16.20 -7.76 -13.25
CA LEU A 49 15.89 -6.41 -12.79
C LEU A 49 16.54 -5.34 -13.67
N LYS A 50 17.83 -5.51 -14.02
CA LYS A 50 18.56 -4.59 -14.91
C LYS A 50 17.96 -4.54 -16.32
N ALA A 51 17.49 -5.67 -16.85
CA ALA A 51 16.80 -5.70 -18.13
C ALA A 51 15.48 -4.89 -18.12
N ARG A 52 14.76 -4.87 -16.99
CA ARG A 52 13.51 -4.11 -16.82
C ARG A 52 13.73 -2.64 -16.41
N ASN A 53 14.84 -2.37 -15.74
CA ASN A 53 15.23 -1.06 -15.26
C ASN A 53 16.72 -0.81 -15.59
N PRO A 54 17.02 -0.34 -16.82
CA PRO A 54 18.41 -0.04 -17.23
C PRO A 54 19.08 1.08 -16.41
N LYS A 55 18.29 1.88 -15.67
CA LYS A 55 18.75 2.95 -14.77
C LYS A 55 18.67 2.52 -13.30
N LEU A 56 18.84 1.21 -13.04
CA LEU A 56 18.82 0.67 -11.69
C LEU A 56 19.84 1.40 -10.82
N ARG A 57 19.40 1.89 -9.66
CA ARG A 57 20.24 2.66 -8.75
C ARG A 57 21.28 1.76 -8.06
N PRO A 58 22.53 2.23 -7.84
CA PRO A 58 23.59 1.42 -7.23
C PRO A 58 23.21 0.81 -5.87
N GLN A 59 22.44 1.53 -5.03
CA GLN A 59 22.06 0.99 -3.73
C GLN A 59 21.19 -0.28 -3.82
N PHE A 60 20.56 -0.56 -4.96
CA PHE A 60 19.72 -1.75 -5.15
C PHE A 60 20.46 -2.94 -5.77
N GLU A 61 21.76 -2.83 -6.03
CA GLU A 61 22.55 -3.89 -6.69
C GLU A 61 22.57 -5.22 -5.93
N LYS A 62 22.31 -5.17 -4.61
CA LYS A 62 22.27 -6.34 -3.74
C LYS A 62 20.86 -6.70 -3.25
N ILE A 63 19.81 -6.11 -3.83
CA ILE A 63 18.45 -6.33 -3.32
C ILE A 63 18.03 -7.81 -3.38
N ALA A 64 18.41 -8.54 -4.44
CA ALA A 64 18.12 -9.97 -4.56
C ALA A 64 18.85 -10.82 -3.50
N VAL A 65 20.06 -10.42 -3.10
CA VAL A 65 20.81 -11.03 -1.99
C VAL A 65 20.02 -10.91 -0.69
N HIS A 66 19.46 -9.73 -0.41
CA HIS A 66 18.66 -9.50 0.79
C HIS A 66 17.35 -10.30 0.78
N TYR A 67 16.66 -10.40 -0.37
CA TYR A 67 15.43 -11.21 -0.48
C TYR A 67 15.70 -12.68 -0.22
N MET A 68 16.74 -13.23 -0.86
CA MET A 68 17.12 -14.63 -0.66
C MET A 68 17.52 -14.89 0.80
N ARG A 69 18.46 -14.10 1.35
CA ARG A 69 18.96 -14.31 2.71
C ARG A 69 17.86 -14.24 3.77
N HIS A 70 17.07 -13.16 3.76
CA HIS A 70 15.99 -13.00 4.75
C HIS A 70 14.86 -14.00 4.50
N GLY A 71 14.54 -14.27 3.25
CA GLY A 71 13.48 -15.18 2.87
C GLY A 71 13.76 -16.63 3.26
N GLU A 72 14.99 -17.12 3.01
CA GLU A 72 15.43 -18.43 3.48
C GLU A 72 15.41 -18.51 5.00
N ALA A 73 15.95 -17.49 5.70
CA ALA A 73 15.94 -17.44 7.16
C ALA A 73 14.53 -17.43 7.78
N LEU A 74 13.54 -16.84 7.08
CA LEU A 74 12.15 -16.74 7.53
C LEU A 74 11.26 -17.87 7.01
N GLY A 75 11.79 -18.79 6.19
CA GLY A 75 11.00 -19.88 5.59
C GLY A 75 9.94 -19.39 4.58
N VAL A 76 10.24 -18.34 3.82
CA VAL A 76 9.34 -17.70 2.86
C VAL A 76 9.78 -17.99 1.42
N ARG A 77 8.80 -18.22 0.53
CA ARG A 77 8.95 -18.24 -0.94
C ARG A 77 9.35 -16.86 -1.47
N TRP A 78 10.62 -16.55 -1.28
CA TRP A 78 11.21 -15.22 -1.42
C TRP A 78 11.26 -14.74 -2.87
N ASP A 79 11.32 -15.67 -3.83
CA ASP A 79 11.26 -15.40 -5.26
C ASP A 79 9.95 -14.69 -5.62
N PHE A 80 8.81 -15.18 -5.13
CA PHE A 80 7.51 -14.54 -5.35
C PHE A 80 7.32 -13.25 -4.56
N ALA A 81 7.91 -13.12 -3.37
CA ALA A 81 7.97 -11.82 -2.68
C ALA A 81 8.78 -10.80 -3.49
N LEU A 82 9.86 -11.22 -4.14
CA LEU A 82 10.63 -10.35 -5.03
C LEU A 82 9.83 -9.97 -6.27
N PHE A 83 9.08 -10.90 -6.88
CA PHE A 83 8.22 -10.59 -8.02
C PHE A 83 7.09 -9.63 -7.64
N GLN A 84 6.52 -9.78 -6.46
CA GLN A 84 5.60 -8.80 -5.89
C GLN A 84 6.25 -7.42 -5.77
N MET A 85 7.48 -7.33 -5.24
CA MET A 85 8.23 -6.06 -5.19
C MET A 85 8.42 -5.43 -6.57
N VAL A 86 8.65 -6.24 -7.61
CA VAL A 86 8.78 -5.73 -8.98
C VAL A 86 7.48 -5.07 -9.45
N VAL A 87 6.31 -5.62 -9.07
CA VAL A 87 5.01 -4.99 -9.33
C VAL A 87 4.87 -3.70 -8.54
N GLU A 88 5.05 -3.76 -7.21
CA GLU A 88 4.87 -2.65 -6.27
C GLU A 88 5.72 -1.42 -6.60
N THR A 89 6.96 -1.65 -7.03
CA THR A 89 7.95 -0.58 -7.24
C THR A 89 8.13 -0.20 -8.70
N ASN A 90 7.40 -0.84 -9.61
CA ASN A 90 7.63 -0.77 -11.05
C ASN A 90 9.10 -1.09 -11.40
N ALA A 91 9.57 -2.26 -10.97
CA ALA A 91 10.97 -2.71 -11.08
C ALA A 91 11.98 -1.70 -10.51
N LEU A 92 11.71 -1.19 -9.30
CA LEU A 92 12.53 -0.21 -8.57
C LEU A 92 12.66 1.15 -9.26
N LYS A 93 11.70 1.51 -10.10
CA LYS A 93 11.60 2.85 -10.70
C LYS A 93 10.91 3.85 -9.78
N PHE A 94 10.03 3.39 -8.88
CA PHE A 94 9.31 4.20 -7.90
C PHE A 94 8.55 5.37 -8.55
N THR A 95 7.59 5.05 -9.40
CA THR A 95 6.77 6.03 -10.13
C THR A 95 5.47 6.41 -9.41
N GLY A 96 5.28 5.94 -8.18
CA GLY A 96 4.09 6.18 -7.36
C GLY A 96 4.36 7.12 -6.17
N ASP A 97 3.62 6.97 -5.08
CA ASP A 97 3.73 7.83 -3.89
C ASP A 97 5.00 7.55 -3.04
N VAL A 98 5.52 6.32 -3.12
CA VAL A 98 6.72 5.91 -2.39
C VAL A 98 7.97 6.33 -3.16
N ASP A 99 8.86 7.07 -2.50
CA ASP A 99 10.17 7.42 -3.03
C ASP A 99 11.18 6.27 -2.88
N TRP A 100 12.12 6.20 -3.83
CA TRP A 100 13.17 5.17 -3.85
C TRP A 100 14.04 5.15 -2.60
N ASP A 101 14.23 6.29 -1.93
CA ASP A 101 15.09 6.43 -0.75
C ASP A 101 14.41 5.95 0.54
N GLN A 102 13.10 5.65 0.49
CA GLN A 102 12.36 5.11 1.63
C GLN A 102 12.65 3.63 1.87
N TYR A 103 13.20 2.94 0.87
CA TYR A 103 13.39 1.49 0.87
C TYR A 103 12.11 0.70 1.16
N ASN A 104 10.95 1.30 0.89
CA ASN A 104 9.65 0.68 1.08
C ASN A 104 9.22 -0.07 -0.18
N PHE A 105 9.64 -1.32 -0.26
CA PHE A 105 9.49 -2.16 -1.46
C PHE A 105 8.11 -2.79 -1.63
N ALA A 106 7.19 -2.50 -0.71
CA ALA A 106 5.88 -3.16 -0.64
C ALA A 106 4.73 -2.18 -0.36
N GLY A 107 4.97 -0.87 -0.53
CA GLY A 107 3.94 0.16 -0.32
C GLY A 107 3.39 0.20 1.11
N LEU A 108 4.18 -0.19 2.11
CA LEU A 108 3.70 -0.30 3.49
C LEU A 108 3.26 1.08 4.01
N ALA A 109 2.00 1.15 4.44
CA ALA A 109 1.32 2.37 4.88
C ALA A 109 1.23 3.50 3.83
N ALA A 110 1.49 3.22 2.54
CA ALA A 110 1.15 4.16 1.48
C ALA A 110 -0.34 4.05 1.17
N THR A 111 -1.09 5.16 1.30
CA THR A 111 -2.56 5.15 1.16
C THR A 111 -3.06 5.83 -0.11
N GLY A 112 -2.15 6.27 -0.99
CA GLY A 112 -2.50 7.07 -2.15
C GLY A 112 -2.49 8.57 -1.86
N GLY A 113 -2.38 9.40 -2.91
CA GLY A 113 -2.59 10.84 -2.82
C GLY A 113 -1.41 11.63 -2.25
N GLY A 114 -0.18 11.12 -2.40
CA GLY A 114 1.04 11.74 -1.88
C GLY A 114 1.45 11.27 -0.48
N GLU A 115 0.66 10.40 0.15
CA GLU A 115 1.04 9.76 1.42
C GLU A 115 2.14 8.73 1.18
N LYS A 116 3.38 9.12 1.51
CA LYS A 116 4.60 8.40 1.16
C LYS A 116 4.72 7.01 1.80
N GLY A 117 3.98 6.72 2.86
CA GLY A 117 4.11 5.48 3.63
C GLY A 117 5.38 5.42 4.48
N GLU A 118 5.72 4.22 4.96
CA GLU A 118 6.86 4.00 5.86
C GLU A 118 8.23 4.17 5.16
N ARG A 119 9.26 4.39 5.99
CA ARG A 119 10.67 4.48 5.59
C ARG A 119 11.50 3.53 6.44
N PHE A 120 12.47 2.87 5.81
CA PHE A 120 13.39 1.94 6.46
C PHE A 120 14.83 2.46 6.40
N SER A 121 15.68 1.99 7.31
CA SER A 121 17.05 2.48 7.45
C SER A 121 17.96 2.02 6.31
N SER A 122 17.65 0.88 5.70
CA SER A 122 18.47 0.23 4.68
C SER A 122 17.61 -0.60 3.73
N VAL A 123 18.19 -0.99 2.59
CA VAL A 123 17.59 -1.94 1.66
C VAL A 123 17.31 -3.28 2.36
N SER A 124 18.24 -3.75 3.20
CA SER A 124 18.07 -4.97 3.99
C SER A 124 16.84 -4.90 4.89
N ASP A 125 16.64 -3.78 5.60
CA ASP A 125 15.49 -3.58 6.49
C ASP A 125 14.19 -3.48 5.72
N GLY A 126 14.18 -2.77 4.59
CA GLY A 126 13.01 -2.68 3.72
C GLY A 126 12.56 -4.03 3.17
N VAL A 127 13.51 -4.87 2.77
CA VAL A 127 13.24 -6.24 2.31
C VAL A 127 12.72 -7.11 3.45
N LYS A 128 13.35 -7.04 4.63
CA LYS A 128 12.90 -7.77 5.82
C LYS A 128 11.49 -7.33 6.24
N ALA A 129 11.20 -6.04 6.21
CA ALA A 129 9.88 -5.48 6.49
C ALA A 129 8.80 -6.02 5.54
N HIS A 130 9.10 -6.08 4.24
CA HIS A 130 8.20 -6.68 3.26
C HIS A 130 7.92 -8.16 3.58
N LEU A 131 8.95 -8.98 3.74
CA LEU A 131 8.82 -10.41 4.02
C LEU A 131 8.04 -10.66 5.32
N GLN A 132 8.34 -9.93 6.39
CA GLN A 132 7.61 -10.01 7.65
C GLN A 132 6.13 -9.60 7.49
N HIS A 133 5.82 -8.61 6.65
CA HIS A 133 4.44 -8.24 6.39
C HIS A 133 3.67 -9.39 5.73
N LEU A 134 4.28 -10.04 4.73
CA LEU A 134 3.70 -11.23 4.10
C LEU A 134 3.49 -12.37 5.10
N MET A 135 4.44 -12.59 6.01
CA MET A 135 4.29 -13.60 7.06
C MET A 135 3.03 -13.38 7.90
N VAL A 136 2.78 -12.14 8.33
CA VAL A 136 1.56 -11.80 9.10
C VAL A 136 0.29 -12.03 8.26
N TYR A 137 0.33 -11.79 6.94
CA TYR A 137 -0.76 -12.17 6.03
C TYR A 137 -1.01 -13.68 6.03
N ALA A 138 0.02 -14.50 6.02
CA ALA A 138 -0.11 -15.94 6.13
C ALA A 138 -0.42 -16.45 7.56
N GLY A 139 -0.60 -15.56 8.53
CA GLY A 139 -0.87 -15.93 9.92
C GLY A 139 0.35 -16.47 10.67
N MET A 140 1.55 -16.17 10.17
CA MET A 140 2.80 -16.47 10.85
C MET A 140 3.20 -15.25 11.70
N PRO A 141 3.24 -15.36 13.04
CA PRO A 141 3.59 -14.23 13.88
C PRO A 141 5.06 -13.85 13.71
N VAL A 142 5.33 -12.55 13.88
CA VAL A 142 6.67 -11.96 13.82
C VAL A 142 6.95 -11.30 15.16
N GLU A 143 8.01 -11.73 15.85
CA GLU A 143 8.37 -11.24 17.19
C GLU A 143 8.86 -9.80 17.17
N GLN A 144 9.75 -9.48 16.23
CA GLN A 144 10.34 -8.14 16.07
C GLN A 144 10.05 -7.60 14.66
N PRO A 145 8.83 -7.08 14.41
CA PRO A 145 8.50 -6.47 13.14
C PRO A 145 9.34 -5.21 12.92
N VAL A 146 9.98 -5.12 11.75
CA VAL A 146 10.72 -3.94 11.29
C VAL A 146 9.74 -2.80 10.99
N ALA A 147 8.64 -3.10 10.29
CA ALA A 147 7.61 -2.11 9.96
C ALA A 147 6.59 -1.96 11.09
N GLU A 148 6.24 -0.71 11.39
CA GLU A 148 5.19 -0.36 12.34
C GLU A 148 3.82 -0.87 11.87
N ARG A 149 3.55 -0.79 10.57
CA ARG A 149 2.35 -1.35 9.95
C ARG A 149 2.25 -2.85 10.20
N THR A 150 3.34 -3.60 10.09
CA THR A 150 3.34 -5.05 10.38
C THR A 150 2.99 -5.33 11.83
N ARG A 151 3.57 -4.58 12.77
CA ARG A 151 3.24 -4.66 14.20
C ARG A 151 1.75 -4.45 14.44
N LYS A 152 1.19 -3.36 13.88
CA LYS A 152 -0.24 -3.03 13.99
C LYS A 152 -1.16 -4.07 13.37
N VAL A 153 -0.84 -4.60 12.18
CA VAL A 153 -1.65 -5.66 11.54
C VAL A 153 -1.74 -6.90 12.44
N GLN A 154 -0.62 -7.29 13.04
CA GLN A 154 -0.55 -8.43 13.95
C GLN A 154 -1.34 -8.17 15.24
N GLU A 155 -1.07 -7.05 15.91
CA GLU A 155 -1.69 -6.68 17.19
C GLU A 155 -3.21 -6.54 17.09
N TRP A 156 -3.69 -5.84 16.04
CA TRP A 156 -5.12 -5.61 15.85
C TRP A 156 -5.85 -6.82 15.27
N ARG A 157 -5.11 -7.88 14.89
CA ARG A 157 -5.66 -9.13 14.36
C ARG A 157 -6.63 -8.93 13.18
N ILE A 158 -6.39 -7.88 12.38
CA ILE A 158 -7.33 -7.46 11.31
C ILE A 158 -7.51 -8.52 10.23
N LEU A 159 -6.52 -9.41 10.06
CA LEU A 159 -6.54 -10.47 9.06
C LEU A 159 -7.23 -11.75 9.53
N ASP A 160 -7.54 -11.91 10.82
CA ASP A 160 -8.06 -13.16 11.39
C ASP A 160 -9.40 -13.60 10.79
N LYS A 161 -10.29 -12.65 10.50
CA LYS A 161 -11.59 -12.96 9.87
C LYS A 161 -11.40 -13.48 8.44
N TRP A 162 -10.47 -12.90 7.69
CA TRP A 162 -10.16 -13.31 6.32
C TRP A 162 -9.42 -14.66 6.32
N ARG A 163 -8.37 -14.81 7.13
CA ARG A 163 -7.59 -16.05 7.22
C ARG A 163 -8.43 -17.26 7.61
N ARG A 164 -9.41 -17.11 8.52
CA ARG A 164 -10.33 -18.21 8.91
C ARG A 164 -11.14 -18.81 7.76
N ARG A 165 -11.26 -18.09 6.63
CA ARG A 165 -11.96 -18.57 5.43
C ARG A 165 -11.04 -19.36 4.49
N ILE A 166 -9.72 -19.28 4.69
CA ILE A 166 -8.74 -19.99 3.89
C ILE A 166 -8.54 -21.37 4.49
N ARG A 167 -8.65 -22.41 3.65
CA ARG A 167 -8.29 -23.79 3.99
C ARG A 167 -6.94 -24.10 3.34
N GLY A 168 -6.03 -24.67 4.12
CA GLY A 168 -4.68 -25.01 3.66
C GLY A 168 -3.70 -23.83 3.66
N PRO A 169 -2.53 -24.00 3.02
CA PRO A 169 -1.48 -22.97 2.96
C PRO A 169 -1.96 -21.70 2.26
N VAL A 170 -1.65 -20.54 2.84
CA VAL A 170 -1.98 -19.23 2.25
C VAL A 170 -1.09 -18.98 1.02
N THR A 171 -1.70 -18.70 -0.14
CA THR A 171 -0.99 -18.44 -1.40
C THR A 171 -0.81 -16.97 -1.71
N PHE A 172 0.16 -16.64 -2.55
CA PHE A 172 0.35 -15.27 -3.05
C PHE A 172 -0.88 -14.74 -3.80
N ALA A 173 -1.66 -15.60 -4.46
CA ALA A 173 -2.93 -15.19 -5.09
C ALA A 173 -3.98 -14.77 -4.05
N GLN A 174 -4.06 -15.49 -2.92
CA GLN A 174 -4.94 -15.11 -1.82
C GLN A 174 -4.46 -13.82 -1.15
N ILE A 175 -3.15 -13.72 -0.87
CA ILE A 175 -2.54 -12.51 -0.33
C ILE A 175 -2.83 -11.32 -1.23
N GLY A 176 -2.60 -11.43 -2.54
CA GLY A 176 -2.84 -10.35 -3.50
C GLY A 176 -4.27 -9.79 -3.45
N ARG A 177 -5.28 -10.67 -3.37
CA ARG A 177 -6.68 -10.25 -3.21
C ARG A 177 -6.96 -9.48 -1.92
N GLN A 178 -6.21 -9.75 -0.86
CA GLN A 178 -6.34 -9.04 0.42
C GLN A 178 -5.46 -7.79 0.47
N TRP A 179 -4.31 -7.81 -0.21
CA TRP A 179 -3.32 -6.75 -0.28
C TRP A 179 -3.82 -5.57 -1.12
N ALA A 180 -4.38 -5.88 -2.30
CA ALA A 180 -4.92 -4.91 -3.24
C ALA A 180 -6.36 -5.29 -3.66
N PRO A 181 -7.35 -5.15 -2.76
CA PRO A 181 -8.72 -5.65 -3.01
C PRO A 181 -9.46 -4.96 -4.16
N GLY A 182 -9.02 -3.75 -4.55
CA GLY A 182 -9.53 -3.03 -5.71
C GLY A 182 -8.92 -3.49 -7.04
N ASP A 183 -7.83 -4.25 -7.00
CA ASP A 183 -7.07 -4.68 -8.17
C ASP A 183 -7.31 -6.17 -8.45
N ARG A 184 -8.12 -6.44 -9.48
CA ARG A 184 -8.42 -7.81 -9.95
C ARG A 184 -7.31 -8.42 -10.81
N GLY A 185 -6.29 -7.65 -11.18
CA GLY A 185 -5.14 -8.05 -12.00
C GLY A 185 -3.89 -8.35 -11.19
N TYR A 186 -3.83 -7.90 -9.94
CA TYR A 186 -2.62 -7.96 -9.11
C TYR A 186 -1.93 -9.33 -9.07
N GLY A 187 -2.66 -10.42 -8.86
CA GLY A 187 -2.08 -11.76 -8.84
C GLY A 187 -1.54 -12.19 -10.21
N ARG A 188 -2.26 -11.91 -11.30
CA ARG A 188 -1.78 -12.10 -12.68
C ARG A 188 -0.52 -11.30 -12.96
N ASP A 189 -0.41 -10.08 -12.44
CA ASP A 189 0.79 -9.27 -12.64
C ASP A 189 2.03 -9.89 -11.96
N ILE A 190 1.87 -10.43 -10.75
CA ILE A 190 2.92 -11.20 -10.07
C ILE A 190 3.27 -12.45 -10.91
N GLN A 191 2.27 -13.19 -11.40
CA GLN A 191 2.49 -14.38 -12.22
C GLN A 191 3.25 -14.03 -13.50
N HIS A 192 2.85 -12.97 -14.22
CA HIS A 192 3.53 -12.51 -15.42
C HIS A 192 4.98 -12.10 -15.16
N VAL A 193 5.28 -11.52 -13.99
CA VAL A 193 6.66 -11.23 -13.59
C VAL A 193 7.45 -12.53 -13.39
N ALA A 194 6.86 -13.49 -12.70
CA ALA A 194 7.46 -14.80 -12.46
C ALA A 194 7.74 -15.55 -13.78
N ASP A 195 6.75 -15.64 -14.67
CA ASP A 195 6.87 -16.33 -15.96
C ASP A 195 7.94 -15.69 -16.84
N ALA A 196 8.01 -14.35 -16.85
CA ALA A 196 9.02 -13.62 -17.60
C ALA A 196 10.44 -13.80 -17.06
N PHE A 197 10.60 -14.09 -15.77
CA PHE A 197 11.87 -14.46 -15.17
C PHE A 197 12.20 -15.92 -15.49
N TYR A 198 11.32 -16.85 -15.13
CA TYR A 198 11.56 -18.28 -15.26
C TYR A 198 11.74 -18.70 -16.72
N GLY A 199 10.90 -18.22 -17.64
CA GLY A 199 10.97 -18.60 -19.05
C GLY A 199 12.15 -18.00 -19.84
N ARG A 200 12.97 -17.11 -19.25
CA ARG A 200 14.07 -16.46 -19.98
C ARG A 200 15.41 -16.43 -19.26
N PHE A 201 15.40 -16.42 -17.92
CA PHE A 201 16.62 -16.27 -17.11
C PHE A 201 16.99 -17.57 -16.39
N CYS A 202 16.04 -18.49 -16.16
CA CYS A 202 16.28 -19.75 -15.43
C CYS A 202 17.23 -20.68 -16.19
N ASP A 203 17.11 -20.77 -17.51
CA ASP A 203 17.89 -21.69 -18.36
C ASP A 203 19.28 -21.14 -18.75
N ARG A 204 19.65 -19.95 -18.28
CA ARG A 204 20.93 -19.32 -18.59
C ARG A 204 21.93 -19.54 -17.45
N ALA A 205 23.22 -19.46 -17.76
CA ALA A 205 24.26 -19.39 -16.74
C ALA A 205 24.01 -18.19 -15.81
N ASP A 206 24.32 -18.33 -14.52
CA ASP A 206 24.24 -17.22 -13.59
C ASP A 206 25.31 -16.19 -13.94
N PRO A 207 24.96 -14.94 -14.33
CA PRO A 207 25.94 -13.94 -14.68
C PRO A 207 26.71 -13.40 -13.47
N ASN A 208 26.24 -13.66 -12.24
CA ASN A 208 26.91 -13.23 -11.03
C ASN A 208 26.72 -14.25 -9.88
N PRO A 209 27.43 -15.40 -9.94
CA PRO A 209 27.32 -16.45 -8.92
C PRO A 209 27.84 -16.02 -7.55
N ASP A 210 28.69 -15.00 -7.48
CA ASP A 210 29.23 -14.48 -6.21
C ASP A 210 28.12 -13.90 -5.31
N LEU A 211 27.06 -13.35 -5.91
CA LEU A 211 25.89 -12.85 -5.17
C LEU A 211 25.11 -13.98 -4.49
N LEU A 212 25.07 -15.18 -5.09
CA LEU A 212 24.48 -16.37 -4.47
C LEU A 212 25.30 -16.81 -3.24
N ALA A 213 26.62 -16.83 -3.39
CA ALA A 213 27.53 -17.15 -2.30
C ALA A 213 27.41 -16.12 -1.16
N GLU A 214 27.34 -14.83 -1.48
CA GLU A 214 27.10 -13.76 -0.51
C GLU A 214 25.76 -13.94 0.21
N ALA A 215 24.67 -14.25 -0.49
CA ALA A 215 23.35 -14.45 0.11
C ALA A 215 23.38 -15.52 1.21
N ARG A 216 24.08 -16.63 0.94
CA ARG A 216 24.25 -17.77 1.85
C ARG A 216 25.33 -17.57 2.94
N GLY A 217 25.99 -16.41 2.97
CA GLY A 217 27.02 -16.09 3.96
C GLY A 217 28.44 -16.54 3.59
N ASN A 218 28.65 -17.11 2.41
CA ASN A 218 29.95 -17.53 1.89
C ASN A 218 30.57 -16.47 0.97
N ALA A 219 30.57 -15.20 1.40
CA ALA A 219 31.08 -14.10 0.58
C ALA A 219 32.52 -14.39 0.12
N LEU A 220 32.73 -14.50 -1.20
CA LEU A 220 34.05 -14.52 -1.79
C LEU A 220 34.75 -13.20 -1.41
N LYS A 221 35.93 -13.31 -0.80
CA LYS A 221 36.76 -12.15 -0.46
C LYS A 221 36.92 -11.28 -1.73
N PRO A 222 36.79 -9.95 -1.63
CA PRO A 222 36.90 -9.08 -2.80
C PRO A 222 38.22 -9.34 -3.51
N LYS A 223 38.17 -9.69 -4.80
CA LYS A 223 39.35 -9.76 -5.65
C LYS A 223 39.96 -8.36 -5.67
N THR A 224 41.08 -8.21 -4.97
CA THR A 224 41.96 -7.06 -5.14
C THR A 224 42.31 -6.99 -6.62
N VAL A 225 41.85 -5.93 -7.30
CA VAL A 225 42.35 -5.58 -8.63
C VAL A 225 43.82 -5.26 -8.44
N ALA A 226 44.68 -6.24 -8.74
CA ALA A 226 46.10 -6.01 -8.89
C ALA A 226 46.27 -5.10 -10.12
N THR A 227 46.38 -3.81 -9.88
CA THR A 227 46.87 -2.87 -10.88
C THR A 227 48.30 -3.27 -11.22
N SER A 228 48.46 -3.95 -12.36
CA SER A 228 49.77 -4.15 -12.98
C SER A 228 50.33 -2.79 -13.38
N ARG A 229 51.18 -2.26 -12.52
CA ARG A 229 52.02 -1.09 -12.77
C ARG A 229 53.18 -1.54 -13.66
N ARG A 230 53.31 -0.98 -14.87
CA ARG A 230 54.58 -0.76 -15.57
C ARG A 230 54.43 0.19 -16.76
N TYR A 231 55.49 1.00 -16.95
CA TYR A 231 55.75 2.06 -17.94
C TYR A 231 54.98 3.37 -17.69
N GLY A 232 55.60 4.56 -17.60
CA GLY A 232 56.99 4.95 -17.80
C GLY A 232 57.17 6.42 -17.37
N GLU A 233 58.43 6.78 -17.17
CA GLU A 233 59.02 8.06 -16.76
C GLU A 233 58.51 9.31 -17.52
N GLY A 234 58.46 10.46 -16.83
CA GLY A 234 58.31 11.78 -17.47
C GLY A 234 57.94 12.90 -16.49
N ARG A 235 58.84 13.86 -16.32
CA ARG A 235 58.92 14.88 -15.27
C ARG A 235 58.18 16.19 -15.60
N SER A 236 57.82 16.91 -14.53
CA SER A 236 57.76 18.38 -14.38
C SER A 236 56.53 19.17 -14.85
N GLY A 237 55.95 19.94 -13.92
CA GLY A 237 55.03 21.05 -14.19
C GLY A 237 54.32 21.57 -12.94
N LEU A 238 54.92 22.56 -12.28
CA LEU A 238 54.37 23.35 -11.17
C LEU A 238 53.09 24.11 -11.57
N GLY A 239 52.17 24.33 -10.63
CA GLY A 239 51.06 25.26 -10.81
C GLY A 239 50.10 25.27 -9.61
N ALA A 240 50.26 26.28 -8.75
CA ALA A 240 49.43 26.58 -7.61
C ALA A 240 48.05 27.13 -8.01
N GLY A 241 47.10 27.13 -7.05
CA GLY A 241 46.08 28.17 -6.96
C GLY A 241 44.62 27.70 -7.03
N ASP A 242 43.90 28.09 -5.98
CA ASP A 242 42.50 28.56 -6.01
C ASP A 242 41.36 27.61 -5.62
N VAL A 243 40.99 27.79 -4.35
CA VAL A 243 39.68 27.57 -3.71
C VAL A 243 38.65 28.57 -4.24
N ALA A 244 37.49 28.11 -4.72
CA ALA A 244 36.24 28.88 -4.74
C ALA A 244 34.95 28.02 -4.89
N ALA A 245 34.12 28.11 -3.84
CA ALA A 245 32.65 28.05 -3.66
C ALA A 245 31.65 27.39 -4.67
N PRO A 246 30.49 26.89 -4.18
CA PRO A 246 29.51 26.08 -4.92
C PRO A 246 28.42 26.89 -5.69
N PRO A 247 27.68 26.25 -6.64
CA PRO A 247 26.64 26.90 -7.44
C PRO A 247 25.25 27.01 -6.73
N PRO A 248 24.36 27.91 -7.20
CA PRO A 248 23.10 28.32 -6.54
C PRO A 248 21.91 27.35 -6.74
N PRO A 249 20.80 27.51 -5.98
CA PRO A 249 19.69 26.56 -5.98
C PRO A 249 18.72 26.74 -7.16
N ALA A 250 18.29 25.62 -7.75
CA ALA A 250 17.30 25.58 -8.82
C ALA A 250 15.86 25.36 -8.31
N ALA A 251 14.91 25.86 -9.12
CA ALA A 251 13.52 26.22 -8.87
C ALA A 251 12.51 25.11 -8.45
N LYS A 252 11.39 25.58 -7.86
CA LYS A 252 10.18 24.84 -7.48
C LYS A 252 9.46 24.18 -8.68
N PRO A 253 8.92 22.96 -8.56
CA PRO A 253 8.06 22.38 -9.59
C PRO A 253 6.59 22.85 -9.47
N LYS A 254 5.97 23.05 -10.64
CA LYS A 254 4.56 23.41 -10.84
C LYS A 254 3.63 22.17 -10.78
N ALA A 255 2.36 22.47 -10.55
CA ALA A 255 1.25 21.58 -10.20
C ALA A 255 1.01 20.35 -11.09
N SER A 256 0.61 19.28 -10.40
CA SER A 256 0.19 17.95 -10.85
C SER A 256 -1.16 17.92 -11.58
N ARG A 257 -1.28 16.97 -12.51
CA ARG A 257 -2.56 16.44 -13.05
C ARG A 257 -2.68 14.95 -12.67
N PRO A 258 -3.91 14.40 -12.56
CA PRO A 258 -4.16 13.12 -11.89
C PRO A 258 -3.64 11.92 -12.68
N TYR A 259 -3.16 10.89 -11.97
CA TYR A 259 -2.59 9.68 -12.57
C TYR A 259 -3.56 8.49 -12.61
N THR A 260 -3.40 7.75 -13.70
CA THR A 260 -3.86 6.40 -14.01
C THR A 260 -2.70 5.44 -13.74
N ILE A 261 -2.95 4.26 -13.17
CA ILE A 261 -1.95 3.17 -13.14
C ILE A 261 -1.74 2.69 -14.59
N LEU A 262 -0.55 2.94 -15.13
CA LEU A 262 -0.20 2.66 -16.52
C LEU A 262 0.58 1.35 -16.62
N ASN A 263 -0.09 0.26 -17.00
CA ASN A 263 0.54 -0.86 -17.70
C ASN A 263 0.25 -0.74 -19.19
N ASN A 264 1.25 -0.29 -19.95
CA ASN A 264 1.55 -0.76 -21.31
C ASN A 264 2.89 -0.16 -21.76
N ALA A 265 3.95 -0.95 -21.70
CA ALA A 265 5.13 -0.73 -22.53
C ALA A 265 5.40 -2.04 -23.26
N GLY A 266 4.92 -2.10 -24.51
CA GLY A 266 5.26 -3.15 -25.45
C GLY A 266 6.75 -3.15 -25.74
N VAL A 267 7.30 -4.35 -25.90
CA VAL A 267 8.66 -4.60 -26.42
C VAL A 267 8.66 -4.24 -27.91
N PRO A 268 9.74 -3.64 -28.48
CA PRO A 268 9.78 -3.33 -29.91
C PRO A 268 10.07 -4.59 -30.72
N GLU A 269 9.26 -4.84 -31.75
CA GLU A 269 9.55 -5.76 -32.85
C GLU A 269 9.47 -4.99 -34.18
N ALA A 270 10.25 -5.45 -35.15
CA ALA A 270 10.79 -4.70 -36.28
C ALA A 270 9.78 -4.16 -37.32
N ALA A 271 10.14 -3.03 -37.94
CA ALA A 271 9.53 -2.47 -39.15
C ALA A 271 9.99 -3.26 -40.42
N PRO A 272 9.43 -3.06 -41.65
CA PRO A 272 8.55 -1.96 -42.08
C PRO A 272 7.39 -2.31 -43.05
N ARG A 273 6.48 -1.36 -43.31
CA ARG A 273 6.09 -0.84 -44.65
C ARG A 273 5.03 0.27 -44.55
N ASN A 274 5.11 1.22 -45.49
CA ASN A 274 4.44 2.52 -45.56
C ASN A 274 2.95 2.44 -45.95
N GLU A 275 2.09 3.26 -45.32
CA GLU A 275 0.94 3.95 -45.94
C GLU A 275 0.41 5.09 -45.02
N PRO A 276 -0.21 6.17 -45.57
CA PRO A 276 -0.39 7.46 -44.91
C PRO A 276 -1.68 7.60 -44.07
N PRO A 277 -1.77 8.60 -43.16
CA PRO A 277 -2.83 8.65 -42.14
C PRO A 277 -4.09 9.42 -42.60
N PRO A 278 -5.30 9.00 -42.19
CA PRO A 278 -6.48 9.83 -42.37
C PRO A 278 -6.75 10.77 -41.18
N ALA A 279 -7.54 11.80 -41.49
CA ALA A 279 -7.67 13.09 -40.85
C ALA A 279 -8.34 13.13 -39.46
N ALA A 280 -7.94 14.15 -38.69
CA ALA A 280 -8.57 14.58 -37.45
C ALA A 280 -9.93 15.26 -37.67
N ARG A 281 -10.89 15.03 -36.75
CA ARG A 281 -12.07 15.87 -36.42
C ARG A 281 -12.83 15.24 -35.22
N PRO A 282 -13.75 15.96 -34.54
CA PRO A 282 -13.49 17.03 -33.59
C PRO A 282 -13.97 16.67 -32.15
N LYS A 283 -13.58 17.50 -31.17
CA LYS A 283 -13.96 17.34 -29.76
C LYS A 283 -15.45 17.65 -29.54
N THR A 284 -16.21 16.66 -29.07
CA THR A 284 -17.56 16.87 -28.53
C THR A 284 -17.51 16.83 -27.01
N LYS A 285 -17.96 17.93 -26.37
CA LYS A 285 -18.21 18.00 -24.93
C LYS A 285 -19.39 17.11 -24.58
N LEU A 286 -19.27 16.31 -23.52
CA LEU A 286 -20.41 15.80 -22.78
C LEU A 286 -20.20 16.07 -21.29
N ALA A 287 -21.17 16.76 -20.70
CA ALA A 287 -21.25 17.07 -19.28
C ALA A 287 -21.84 15.89 -18.48
N SER A 288 -21.94 16.10 -17.16
CA SER A 288 -22.52 15.23 -16.12
C SER A 288 -21.54 14.19 -15.56
N ALA A 289 -21.55 13.81 -14.29
CA ALA A 289 -22.18 14.30 -13.06
C ALA A 289 -21.42 13.61 -11.92
N GLY A 290 -21.33 14.26 -10.75
CA GLY A 290 -20.76 13.64 -9.55
C GLY A 290 -21.62 12.46 -9.09
N ALA A 291 -20.97 11.34 -8.76
CA ALA A 291 -21.61 10.22 -8.10
C ALA A 291 -20.74 9.74 -6.94
N ALA A 292 -21.15 10.10 -5.73
CA ALA A 292 -20.70 9.50 -4.49
C ALA A 292 -21.30 8.09 -4.37
N ALA A 293 -20.45 7.06 -4.34
CA ALA A 293 -20.88 5.70 -4.10
C ALA A 293 -21.08 5.46 -2.59
N LYS A 294 -22.34 5.33 -2.19
CA LYS A 294 -22.79 4.83 -0.88
C LYS A 294 -22.70 3.30 -0.89
N PHE A 295 -22.10 2.70 0.13
CA PHE A 295 -22.25 1.26 0.40
C PHE A 295 -23.44 1.05 1.35
N ALA A 296 -24.40 0.27 0.88
CA ALA A 296 -25.54 -0.23 1.64
C ALA A 296 -25.16 -1.53 2.38
N VAL A 297 -25.74 -1.71 3.58
CA VAL A 297 -25.74 -2.93 4.38
C VAL A 297 -27.11 -3.62 4.20
N PRO A 298 -27.22 -4.96 4.07
CA PRO A 298 -28.53 -5.62 3.96
C PRO A 298 -29.11 -5.98 5.33
N GLY A 299 -30.42 -5.77 5.46
CA GLY A 299 -31.29 -6.57 6.34
C GLY A 299 -31.91 -5.84 7.52
N MET A 300 -33.04 -5.18 7.31
CA MET A 300 -34.21 -5.18 8.22
C MET A 300 -35.37 -4.48 7.50
N ARG A 301 -36.45 -5.22 7.18
CA ARG A 301 -37.72 -4.62 6.72
C ARG A 301 -38.53 -4.19 7.95
N PRO A 302 -39.20 -3.04 7.88
CA PRO A 302 -40.60 -3.06 8.32
C PRO A 302 -41.55 -2.32 7.37
N ASN A 303 -42.78 -2.81 7.46
CA ASN A 303 -44.03 -2.42 6.81
C ASN A 303 -44.25 -0.89 6.79
N GLN A 304 -44.63 -0.33 5.64
CA GLN A 304 -45.15 1.02 5.53
C GLN A 304 -46.65 0.95 5.26
N ASN A 305 -47.44 1.50 6.18
CA ASN A 305 -48.71 2.11 5.82
C ASN A 305 -48.85 3.43 6.60
N GLU A 306 -49.40 4.41 5.89
CA GLU A 306 -50.01 5.66 6.37
C GLU A 306 -49.14 6.93 6.54
N THR A 307 -49.13 7.68 5.43
CA THR A 307 -49.54 9.10 5.31
C THR A 307 -49.27 10.08 6.47
N ARG A 308 -48.35 11.01 6.17
CA ARG A 308 -48.09 12.26 6.91
C ARG A 308 -49.10 13.35 6.53
N ARG A 309 -49.82 13.91 7.51
CA ARG A 309 -50.35 15.28 7.49
C ARG A 309 -49.82 16.04 8.71
N GLN A 310 -49.24 17.22 8.49
CA GLN A 310 -49.06 18.25 9.51
C GLN A 310 -50.30 19.16 9.54
N PRO A 311 -50.55 19.90 10.64
CA PRO A 311 -50.32 21.35 10.55
C PRO A 311 -49.73 22.00 11.83
N LYS A 312 -49.51 23.32 11.71
CA LYS A 312 -48.73 24.28 12.53
C LYS A 312 -49.54 25.04 13.61
N ALA A 313 -48.81 25.66 14.55
CA ALA A 313 -49.05 26.94 15.29
C ALA A 313 -50.17 27.00 16.36
N LYS A 314 -50.17 27.76 17.48
CA LYS A 314 -49.33 28.76 18.20
C LYS A 314 -49.90 28.91 19.68
N PRO A 315 -49.29 29.71 20.61
CA PRO A 315 -49.44 29.67 22.11
C PRO A 315 -50.41 30.79 22.64
N PRO A 316 -50.40 31.31 23.90
CA PRO A 316 -49.73 30.97 25.19
C PRO A 316 -50.65 31.01 26.46
N ALA A 317 -50.16 30.59 27.64
CA ALA A 317 -50.70 31.05 28.95
C ALA A 317 -49.67 30.87 30.09
N THR A 318 -49.73 31.79 31.05
CA THR A 318 -48.78 32.16 32.12
C THR A 318 -48.88 31.33 33.43
N ARG A 319 -47.70 31.12 34.06
CA ARG A 319 -47.30 30.85 35.49
C ARG A 319 -48.39 30.72 36.59
N PRO A 320 -48.18 29.92 37.67
CA PRO A 320 -47.08 30.17 38.61
C PRO A 320 -46.34 28.96 39.19
N GLU A 321 -45.25 29.35 39.85
CA GLU A 321 -44.17 28.64 40.52
C GLU A 321 -44.65 27.82 41.73
N ALA A 322 -44.36 26.51 41.72
CA ALA A 322 -44.40 25.69 42.93
C ALA A 322 -43.39 24.54 42.83
N SER A 323 -42.44 24.56 43.76
CA SER A 323 -41.91 23.38 44.45
C SER A 323 -41.16 22.36 43.60
N ARG A 324 -39.86 22.60 43.46
CA ARG A 324 -38.81 21.64 43.19
C ARG A 324 -38.90 20.44 44.18
N PRO A 325 -39.20 19.21 43.75
CA PRO A 325 -38.73 18.04 44.48
C PRO A 325 -37.27 17.86 44.10
N GLN A 326 -36.39 17.88 45.11
CA GLN A 326 -35.00 17.47 44.96
C GLN A 326 -35.00 16.05 44.40
N ALA A 327 -34.69 15.92 43.10
CA ALA A 327 -34.24 14.66 42.56
C ALA A 327 -33.00 14.26 43.36
N LYS A 328 -33.06 13.08 43.96
CA LYS A 328 -31.96 12.37 44.63
C LYS A 328 -30.66 12.64 43.87
N PRO A 329 -29.51 12.79 44.56
CA PRO A 329 -28.23 12.82 43.86
C PRO A 329 -28.20 11.59 42.96
N GLU A 330 -28.24 11.79 41.64
CA GLU A 330 -27.90 10.72 40.71
C GLU A 330 -26.51 10.30 41.13
N ALA A 331 -26.48 9.16 41.80
CA ALA A 331 -25.28 8.50 42.25
C ALA A 331 -24.33 8.58 41.06
N LYS A 332 -23.16 9.20 41.29
CA LYS A 332 -22.09 9.29 40.31
C LYS A 332 -21.93 7.88 39.72
N ALA A 333 -22.52 7.67 38.55
CA ALA A 333 -22.38 6.42 37.84
C ALA A 333 -20.92 6.40 37.43
N ASN A 334 -20.14 5.69 38.23
CA ASN A 334 -18.74 5.47 37.96
C ASN A 334 -18.74 4.75 36.60
N PRO A 335 -18.19 5.36 35.53
CA PRO A 335 -18.30 4.79 34.20
C PRO A 335 -17.65 3.41 34.22
N LYS A 336 -18.45 2.36 33.98
CA LYS A 336 -18.04 0.95 34.16
C LYS A 336 -16.93 0.54 33.20
N SER A 337 -16.68 1.31 32.15
CA SER A 337 -15.53 1.14 31.27
C SER A 337 -15.02 2.47 30.73
N CYS A 338 -13.70 2.57 30.58
CA CYS A 338 -13.04 3.67 29.90
C CYS A 338 -12.47 3.12 28.58
N ARG A 339 -12.55 3.87 27.48
CA ARG A 339 -12.02 3.42 26.17
C ARG A 339 -11.30 4.53 25.45
N VAL A 340 -10.16 4.22 24.86
CA VAL A 340 -9.40 5.10 23.98
C VAL A 340 -9.69 4.72 22.53
N TRP A 341 -10.02 5.72 21.71
CA TRP A 341 -10.32 5.57 20.29
C TRP A 341 -9.37 6.45 19.47
N THR A 342 -9.13 6.08 18.21
CA THR A 342 -8.40 6.94 17.27
C THR A 342 -9.27 7.25 16.07
N ALA A 343 -9.19 8.49 15.59
CA ALA A 343 -9.79 8.95 14.34
C ALA A 343 -8.83 9.90 13.65
N SER A 344 -8.98 10.13 12.35
CA SER A 344 -8.02 10.95 11.61
C SER A 344 -8.67 11.67 10.43
N TYR A 345 -8.35 12.95 10.30
CA TYR A 345 -8.53 13.75 9.08
C TYR A 345 -7.22 13.88 8.27
N GLY A 346 -6.19 13.07 8.60
CA GLY A 346 -4.91 13.01 7.89
C GLY A 346 -3.86 14.04 8.30
N GLY A 347 -4.04 14.75 9.42
CA GLY A 347 -3.12 15.82 9.83
C GLY A 347 -2.04 15.40 10.82
N GLN A 348 -1.05 16.29 11.02
CA GLN A 348 0.13 16.02 11.86
C GLN A 348 -0.07 16.36 13.35
N LYS A 349 -1.11 17.14 13.70
CA LYS A 349 -1.48 17.42 15.09
C LYS A 349 -2.59 16.49 15.54
N ALA A 350 -2.70 16.28 16.84
CA ALA A 350 -3.76 15.45 17.40
C ALA A 350 -4.52 16.18 18.50
N ILE A 351 -5.84 15.98 18.55
CA ILE A 351 -6.73 16.50 19.58
C ILE A 351 -7.32 15.33 20.36
N ILE A 352 -7.30 15.41 21.69
CA ILE A 352 -8.06 14.46 22.52
C ILE A 352 -9.47 15.02 22.73
N ILE A 353 -10.48 14.25 22.37
CA ILE A 353 -11.90 14.54 22.59
C ILE A 353 -12.44 13.53 23.61
N ARG A 354 -12.93 14.02 24.74
CA ARG A 354 -13.60 13.21 25.75
C ARG A 354 -15.11 13.26 25.55
N SER A 355 -15.77 12.13 25.34
CA SER A 355 -17.21 11.99 25.38
C SER A 355 -17.64 11.05 26.50
N LYS A 356 -18.81 11.31 27.10
CA LYS A 356 -19.40 10.45 28.13
C LYS A 356 -20.69 9.86 27.59
N THR A 357 -20.85 8.56 27.75
CA THR A 357 -22.13 7.87 27.58
C THR A 357 -22.67 7.49 28.96
N THR A 358 -23.87 6.92 29.01
CA THR A 358 -24.45 6.36 30.25
C THR A 358 -23.61 5.22 30.84
N GLU A 359 -22.78 4.56 30.03
CA GLU A 359 -22.06 3.34 30.41
C GLU A 359 -20.52 3.46 30.35
N SER A 360 -19.97 4.44 29.61
CA SER A 360 -18.54 4.58 29.39
C SER A 360 -18.04 6.01 29.24
N VAL A 361 -16.74 6.21 29.48
CA VAL A 361 -16.02 7.42 29.06
C VAL A 361 -15.13 7.06 27.89
N ASN A 362 -15.28 7.77 26.78
CA ASN A 362 -14.49 7.58 25.58
C ASN A 362 -13.52 8.76 25.41
N TYR A 363 -12.25 8.45 25.17
CA TYR A 363 -11.23 9.43 24.77
C TYR A 363 -10.84 9.16 23.32
N THR A 364 -11.28 10.00 22.39
CA THR A 364 -10.85 9.91 20.99
C THR A 364 -9.63 10.78 20.75
N VAL A 365 -8.54 10.20 20.29
CA VAL A 365 -7.42 10.92 19.68
C VAL A 365 -7.75 11.15 18.21
N LEU A 366 -8.03 12.40 17.85
CA LEU A 366 -8.37 12.82 16.51
C LEU A 366 -7.17 13.53 15.87
N ASP A 367 -6.60 12.95 14.83
CA ASP A 367 -5.59 13.65 14.03
C ASP A 367 -6.25 14.71 13.16
N VAL A 368 -5.71 15.92 13.22
CA VAL A 368 -6.25 17.11 12.58
C VAL A 368 -5.17 17.86 11.82
N ASN A 369 -5.57 18.46 10.70
CA ASN A 369 -4.69 19.25 9.87
C ASN A 369 -4.34 20.57 10.55
N GLU A 370 -3.08 21.00 10.40
CA GLU A 370 -2.61 22.25 10.97
C GLU A 370 -3.40 23.45 10.40
N GLY A 371 -3.85 24.33 11.29
CA GLY A 371 -4.71 25.48 10.96
C GLY A 371 -6.20 25.13 10.80
N ARG A 372 -6.59 23.85 10.92
CA ARG A 372 -8.00 23.39 10.84
C ARG A 372 -8.47 22.68 12.10
N GLU A 373 -7.68 22.70 13.16
CA GLU A 373 -7.85 21.88 14.35
C GLU A 373 -9.23 22.06 15.00
N GLN A 374 -9.67 23.31 15.19
CA GLN A 374 -10.98 23.62 15.78
C GLN A 374 -12.15 23.16 14.91
N ARG A 375 -12.06 23.39 13.59
CA ARG A 375 -13.13 23.04 12.65
C ARG A 375 -13.30 21.53 12.52
N GLU A 376 -12.19 20.80 12.41
CA GLU A 376 -12.17 19.35 12.28
C GLU A 376 -12.60 18.67 13.58
N ALA A 377 -12.16 19.16 14.74
CA ALA A 377 -12.63 18.68 16.04
C ALA A 377 -14.14 18.93 16.23
N ALA A 378 -14.64 20.12 15.89
CA ALA A 378 -16.07 20.44 15.98
C ALA A 378 -16.92 19.54 15.07
N ALA A 379 -16.46 19.30 13.83
CA ALA A 379 -17.13 18.40 12.88
C ALA A 379 -17.18 16.97 13.42
N TYR A 380 -16.08 16.48 13.99
CA TYR A 380 -16.05 15.15 14.61
C TYR A 380 -16.98 15.04 15.82
N ILE A 381 -16.96 16.03 16.72
CA ILE A 381 -17.83 16.07 17.90
C ILE A 381 -19.31 16.02 17.49
N ALA A 382 -19.70 16.81 16.48
CA ALA A 382 -21.08 16.83 16.00
C ALA A 382 -21.54 15.49 15.43
N ALA A 383 -20.66 14.78 14.71
CA ALA A 383 -20.99 13.54 14.02
C ALA A 383 -20.88 12.29 14.91
N TYR A 384 -19.84 12.19 15.74
CA TYR A 384 -19.42 10.93 16.36
C TYR A 384 -19.27 10.99 17.88
N ALA A 385 -19.16 12.18 18.46
CA ALA A 385 -18.94 12.36 19.88
C ALA A 385 -19.86 13.46 20.44
N LYS A 386 -21.18 13.32 20.27
CA LYS A 386 -22.18 14.32 20.70
C LYS A 386 -21.97 14.70 22.17
N GLY A 387 -21.79 15.99 22.44
CA GLY A 387 -21.47 16.51 23.77
C GLY A 387 -20.02 16.31 24.23
N GLY A 388 -19.14 15.86 23.32
CA GLY A 388 -17.72 15.68 23.55
C GLY A 388 -16.98 17.00 23.79
N LYS A 389 -15.96 16.96 24.65
CA LYS A 389 -15.13 18.12 25.01
C LYS A 389 -13.68 17.87 24.63
N GLN A 390 -13.05 18.88 24.04
CA GLN A 390 -11.61 18.87 23.79
C GLN A 390 -10.83 18.96 25.10
N ILE A 391 -9.89 18.03 25.30
CA ILE A 391 -9.04 17.93 26.48
C ILE A 391 -7.66 18.59 26.24
N GLY A 392 -7.18 18.57 25.00
CA GLY A 392 -5.92 19.19 24.63
C GLY A 392 -5.56 18.96 23.16
N THR A 393 -4.59 19.74 22.68
CA THR A 393 -3.98 19.61 21.36
C THR A 393 -2.52 19.24 21.52
N PHE A 394 -2.04 18.31 20.71
CA PHE A 394 -0.72 17.71 20.80
C PHE A 394 -0.02 17.79 19.45
N LYS A 395 1.32 17.85 19.49
CA LYS A 395 2.17 17.95 18.30
C LYS A 395 2.21 16.65 17.48
N SER A 396 1.75 15.54 18.04
CA SER A 396 1.67 14.25 17.37
C SER A 396 0.60 13.37 18.01
N GLN A 397 0.13 12.38 17.25
CA GLN A 397 -0.80 11.37 17.73
C GLN A 397 -0.24 10.58 18.91
N THR A 398 1.05 10.24 18.89
CA THR A 398 1.72 9.50 19.97
C THR A 398 1.60 10.22 21.31
N LEU A 399 1.90 11.52 21.34
CA LEU A 399 1.79 12.32 22.57
C LEU A 399 0.33 12.43 23.06
N ALA A 400 -0.62 12.51 22.14
CA ALA A 400 -2.04 12.50 22.47
C ALA A 400 -2.49 11.12 23.01
N LEU A 401 -2.02 10.02 22.43
CA LEU A 401 -2.33 8.66 22.88
C LEU A 401 -1.74 8.39 24.26
N GLU A 402 -0.48 8.73 24.51
CA GLU A 402 0.12 8.63 25.84
C GLU A 402 -0.69 9.38 26.90
N LYS A 403 -1.16 10.59 26.57
CA LYS A 403 -2.02 11.35 27.47
C LYS A 403 -3.41 10.73 27.60
N ALA A 404 -3.99 10.18 26.54
CA ALA A 404 -5.28 9.52 26.55
C ALA A 404 -5.27 8.26 27.42
N PHE A 405 -4.24 7.40 27.31
CA PHE A 405 -4.06 6.23 28.17
C PHE A 405 -3.78 6.61 29.63
N LYS A 406 -3.05 7.71 29.89
CA LYS A 406 -2.91 8.25 31.26
C LYS A 406 -4.25 8.69 31.85
N LEU A 407 -5.17 9.20 31.03
CA LEU A 407 -6.52 9.59 31.44
C LEU A 407 -7.49 8.38 31.51
N CYS A 408 -7.10 7.26 30.91
CA CYS A 408 -7.91 6.08 30.71
C CYS A 408 -7.05 4.80 30.83
N PRO A 409 -6.56 4.45 32.03
CA PRO A 409 -5.52 3.41 32.18
C PRO A 409 -5.99 2.00 31.81
N ASN A 410 -7.30 1.78 31.79
CA ASN A 410 -7.95 0.49 31.48
C ASN A 410 -8.60 0.47 30.08
N GLY A 411 -8.30 1.45 29.22
CA GLY A 411 -9.04 1.70 27.98
C GLY A 411 -8.25 1.58 26.70
#